data_AF-A0A4Q9HXX0-F1
#
_entry.id   AF-A0A4Q9HXX0-F1
#
_cell.length_a   1.000
_cell.length_b   1.000
_cell.length_c   1.000
_cell.angle_alpha   90.00
_cell.angle_beta   90.00
_cell.angle_gamma   90.00
#
_symmetry.space_group_name_H-M   'P 1'
#
loop_
_entity.id
_entity.type
_entity.pdbx_description
1 polymer ?
#
loop_
_entity_poly.entity_id
_entity_poly.type
_entity_poly.pdbx_seq_one_letter_code
_entity_poly.pdbx_strand_id
1 'polypeptide(L)'
;MISLSRKSRIAIGLMVSGAILAGGVIAFAIDSPSSVMESAPNASSPLCGEIAKKYPREILGEARSDVELPGVAVWGESTVILRCGLTPPRPTLDPCFNVNGVDWVLEEGKSGEGMKTLITYGRNPAVEVVISDASPSAGDGLVDLSKVVEGIPQKSKCL
;
A
#
# COMPACT_ATOMS: atom_id res chain seq x y z
N MET A 1 -41.83 5.50 62.30
CA MET A 1 -42.95 4.53 62.28
C MET A 1 -43.25 4.22 60.81
N ILE A 2 -42.77 3.09 60.31
CA ILE A 2 -43.52 1.82 60.22
C ILE A 2 -44.42 1.81 58.97
N SER A 3 -43.91 1.14 57.94
CA SER A 3 -44.55 0.14 57.07
C SER A 3 -46.07 -0.03 57.21
N LEU A 4 -46.77 -0.17 56.07
CA LEU A 4 -47.62 -1.31 55.68
C LEU A 4 -48.26 -0.99 54.30
N SER A 5 -47.91 -1.66 53.19
CA SER A 5 -48.16 -3.06 52.81
C SER A 5 -49.51 -3.28 52.11
N ARG A 6 -49.46 -3.73 50.84
CA ARG A 6 -50.16 -4.88 50.19
C ARG A 6 -50.39 -4.58 48.70
N LYS A 7 -49.71 -5.28 47.77
CA LYS A 7 -50.10 -6.60 47.20
C LYS A 7 -51.55 -6.56 46.69
N SER A 8 -51.95 -6.99 45.50
CA SER A 8 -51.36 -7.73 44.39
C SER A 8 -52.54 -7.90 43.42
N ARG A 9 -52.36 -7.72 42.11
CA ARG A 9 -53.12 -8.49 41.11
C ARG A 9 -52.18 -8.85 39.97
N ILE A 10 -51.81 -10.11 39.97
CA ILE A 10 -51.09 -10.85 38.93
C ILE A 10 -52.11 -11.29 37.87
N ALA A 11 -51.76 -11.19 36.60
CA ALA A 11 -51.88 -12.23 35.56
C ALA A 11 -51.74 -11.57 34.17
N ILE A 12 -50.63 -11.79 33.45
CA ILE A 12 -50.47 -12.82 32.38
C ILE A 12 -51.46 -12.55 31.22
N GLY A 13 -51.07 -12.24 29.98
CA GLY A 13 -49.79 -12.17 29.29
C GLY A 13 -50.08 -11.97 27.79
N LEU A 14 -49.06 -11.61 26.99
CA LEU A 14 -48.85 -12.12 25.63
C LEU A 14 -47.48 -11.59 25.14
N MET A 15 -46.53 -12.51 24.96
CA MET A 15 -45.30 -12.27 24.19
C MET A 15 -45.66 -12.22 22.71
N VAL A 16 -45.21 -11.20 21.96
CA VAL A 16 -44.82 -11.36 20.54
C VAL A 16 -43.68 -10.38 20.20
N SER A 17 -42.49 -10.97 20.12
CA SER A 17 -41.36 -10.74 19.20
C SER A 17 -40.96 -9.33 18.76
N GLY A 18 -39.76 -8.94 19.21
CA GLY A 18 -38.93 -7.93 18.56
C GLY A 18 -38.33 -8.41 17.24
N ALA A 19 -38.24 -7.50 16.28
CA ALA A 19 -37.41 -7.63 15.10
C ALA A 19 -36.46 -6.43 15.07
N ILE A 20 -35.23 -6.62 15.57
CA ILE A 20 -34.13 -5.69 15.34
C ILE A 20 -33.65 -5.96 13.91
N LEU A 21 -33.95 -5.06 12.99
CA LEU A 21 -33.37 -5.06 11.66
C LEU A 21 -31.88 -4.70 11.80
N ALA A 22 -31.03 -5.73 11.93
CA ALA A 22 -29.59 -5.60 11.74
C ALA A 22 -29.33 -5.38 10.24
N GLY A 23 -29.38 -4.12 9.81
CA GLY A 23 -28.92 -3.71 8.49
C GLY A 23 -27.40 -3.86 8.41
N GLY A 24 -26.93 -4.92 7.75
CA GLY A 24 -25.52 -5.12 7.46
C GLY A 24 -25.01 -4.01 6.54
N VAL A 25 -24.02 -3.25 7.01
CA VAL A 25 -23.25 -2.34 6.15
C VAL A 25 -22.36 -3.20 5.27
N ILE A 26 -22.77 -3.40 4.02
CA ILE A 26 -21.89 -3.98 3.00
C ILE A 26 -20.89 -2.88 2.65
N ALA A 27 -19.70 -2.94 3.25
CA ALA A 27 -18.58 -2.11 2.85
C ALA A 27 -18.11 -2.59 1.46
N PHE A 28 -18.62 -1.97 0.41
CA PHE A 28 -18.04 -2.10 -0.92
C PHE A 28 -16.69 -1.39 -0.88
N ALA A 29 -15.60 -2.14 -0.98
CA ALA A 29 -14.29 -1.59 -1.29
C ALA A 29 -14.35 -1.07 -2.74
N ILE A 30 -14.63 0.21 -2.88
CA ILE A 30 -14.46 0.95 -4.13
C ILE A 30 -12.95 1.05 -4.36
N ASP A 31 -12.42 0.19 -5.23
CA ASP A 31 -11.06 0.28 -5.75
C ASP A 31 -11.00 1.56 -6.59
N SER A 32 -10.68 2.67 -5.92
CA SER A 32 -10.44 3.95 -6.58
C SER A 32 -9.07 3.85 -7.25
N PRO A 33 -8.87 4.43 -8.44
CA PRO A 33 -7.55 4.47 -9.06
C PRO A 33 -6.57 5.06 -8.04
N SER A 34 -5.61 4.25 -7.59
CA SER A 34 -4.69 4.64 -6.53
C SER A 34 -3.93 5.89 -7.00
N SER A 35 -4.19 7.03 -6.37
CA SER A 35 -3.35 8.21 -6.52
C SER A 35 -1.94 7.81 -6.08
N VAL A 36 -0.99 7.81 -7.02
CA VAL A 36 0.41 7.49 -6.73
C VAL A 36 1.02 8.52 -5.76
N MET A 37 0.39 9.68 -5.63
CA MET A 37 0.72 10.74 -4.65
C MET A 37 0.01 10.54 -3.29
N GLU A 38 -0.10 9.31 -2.81
CA GLU A 38 -0.64 9.00 -1.48
C GLU A 38 0.22 7.94 -0.79
N SER A 39 0.36 8.02 0.53
CA SER A 39 1.06 7.00 1.30
C SER A 39 0.43 5.62 1.09
N ALA A 40 1.26 4.57 1.05
CA ALA A 40 0.76 3.20 1.00
C ALA A 40 0.14 2.79 2.37
N PRO A 41 -0.76 1.79 2.41
CA PRO A 41 -1.47 1.43 3.64
C PRO A 41 -0.58 1.13 4.85
N ASN A 42 0.63 0.59 4.63
CA ASN A 42 1.60 0.26 5.68
C ASN A 42 2.85 1.15 5.64
N ALA A 43 2.74 2.39 5.14
CA ALA A 43 3.87 3.29 4.98
C ALA A 43 4.62 3.63 6.29
N SER A 44 3.94 3.55 7.43
CA SER A 44 4.54 3.76 8.76
C SER A 44 5.35 2.57 9.29
N SER A 45 5.53 1.51 8.48
CA SER A 45 6.39 0.38 8.84
C SER A 45 7.81 0.86 9.17
N PRO A 46 8.44 0.37 10.26
CA PRO A 46 9.82 0.72 10.58
C PRO A 46 10.79 0.47 9.42
N LEU A 47 10.58 -0.58 8.63
CA LEU A 47 11.40 -0.90 7.47
C LEU A 47 11.32 0.18 6.38
N CYS A 48 10.14 0.77 6.16
CA CYS A 48 9.99 1.91 5.26
C CYS A 48 10.77 3.13 5.76
N GLY A 49 10.73 3.39 7.07
CA GLY A 49 11.54 4.44 7.70
C GLY A 49 13.05 4.21 7.54
N GLU A 50 13.52 2.97 7.65
CA GLU A 50 14.94 2.66 7.48
C GLU A 50 15.44 2.83 6.05
N ILE A 51 14.67 2.40 5.04
CA ILE A 51 15.07 2.60 3.64
C ILE A 51 14.91 4.06 3.21
N ALA A 52 13.95 4.80 3.76
CA ALA A 52 13.72 6.20 3.41
C ALA A 52 14.91 7.11 3.76
N LYS A 53 15.65 6.79 4.83
CA LYS A 53 16.91 7.48 5.19
C LYS A 53 17.97 7.39 4.10
N LYS A 54 17.88 6.39 3.22
CA LYS A 54 18.83 6.10 2.15
C LYS A 54 18.33 6.52 0.78
N TYR A 55 17.15 7.13 0.67
CA TYR A 55 16.64 7.60 -0.62
C TYR A 55 17.61 8.61 -1.24
N PRO A 56 18.06 8.38 -2.49
CA PRO A 56 19.01 9.26 -3.14
C PRO A 56 18.43 10.66 -3.32
N ARG A 57 19.32 11.65 -3.35
CA ARG A 57 18.93 13.04 -3.60
C ARG A 57 18.54 13.29 -5.06
N GLU A 58 18.99 12.42 -5.96
CA GLU A 58 18.77 12.53 -7.39
C GLU A 58 18.63 11.14 -8.00
N ILE A 59 17.76 11.01 -9.00
CA ILE A 59 17.58 9.81 -9.83
C ILE A 59 17.39 10.28 -11.26
N LEU A 60 18.11 9.70 -12.22
CA LEU A 60 17.97 10.06 -13.65
C LEU A 60 18.21 11.54 -13.97
N GLY A 61 19.06 12.23 -13.22
CA GLY A 61 19.25 13.67 -13.38
C GLY A 61 18.21 14.52 -12.66
N GLU A 62 17.16 13.90 -12.09
CA GLU A 62 16.03 14.58 -11.47
C GLU A 62 16.20 14.66 -9.96
N ALA A 63 16.09 15.88 -9.41
CA ALA A 63 16.19 16.11 -7.98
C ALA A 63 14.97 15.55 -7.23
N ARG A 64 15.21 15.05 -6.02
CA ARG A 64 14.15 14.61 -5.11
C ARG A 64 13.39 15.80 -4.55
N SER A 65 12.07 15.78 -4.64
CA SER A 65 11.18 16.76 -4.03
C SER A 65 11.10 16.58 -2.51
N ASP A 66 10.85 17.67 -1.80
CA ASP A 66 10.52 17.63 -0.38
C ASP A 66 9.01 17.36 -0.24
N VAL A 67 8.66 16.11 0.10
CA VAL A 67 7.29 15.65 0.26
C VAL A 67 7.08 15.16 1.69
N GLU A 68 6.06 15.67 2.38
CA GLU A 68 5.70 15.30 3.75
C GLU A 68 4.65 14.16 3.78
N LEU A 69 4.88 13.11 2.98
CA LEU A 69 4.02 11.92 2.94
C LEU A 69 4.82 10.69 3.40
N PRO A 70 4.37 9.98 4.46
CA PRO A 70 5.05 8.78 4.94
C PRO A 70 5.30 7.77 3.82
N GLY A 71 6.52 7.26 3.74
CA GLY A 71 6.92 6.21 2.79
C GLY A 71 6.92 6.63 1.31
N VAL A 72 6.63 7.90 0.99
CA VAL A 72 6.59 8.41 -0.38
C VAL A 72 7.87 9.19 -0.69
N ALA A 73 8.39 9.03 -1.91
CA ALA A 73 9.43 9.88 -2.47
C ALA A 73 9.14 10.17 -3.93
N VAL A 74 9.45 11.38 -4.38
CA VAL A 74 9.19 11.85 -5.74
C VAL A 74 10.46 12.50 -6.26
N TRP A 75 10.83 12.19 -7.51
CA TRP A 75 11.92 12.83 -8.22
C TRP A 75 11.40 13.47 -9.51
N GLY A 76 11.89 14.68 -9.78
CA GLY A 76 11.46 15.49 -10.92
C GLY A 76 9.98 15.86 -10.84
N GLU A 77 9.38 16.17 -12.00
CA GLU A 77 7.94 16.42 -12.13
C GLU A 77 7.15 15.10 -12.17
N SER A 78 7.32 14.27 -11.13
CA SER A 78 6.76 12.91 -11.06
C SER A 78 7.34 11.92 -12.09
N THR A 79 8.55 12.18 -12.59
CA THR A 79 9.30 11.24 -13.44
C THR A 79 9.50 9.90 -12.74
N VAL A 80 9.74 9.93 -11.43
CA VAL A 80 9.81 8.75 -10.57
C VAL A 80 9.03 9.03 -9.30
N ILE A 81 8.09 8.15 -8.96
CA ILE A 81 7.40 8.13 -7.67
C ILE A 81 7.65 6.78 -7.02
N LEU A 82 8.06 6.78 -5.76
CA LEU A 82 8.23 5.60 -4.94
C LEU A 82 7.25 5.63 -3.77
N ARG A 83 6.62 4.49 -3.48
CA ARG A 83 5.77 4.29 -2.29
C ARG A 83 6.17 2.99 -1.59
N CYS A 84 6.63 3.10 -0.35
CA CYS A 84 6.86 1.95 0.52
C CYS A 84 5.64 1.68 1.40
N GLY A 85 5.30 0.42 1.62
CA GLY A 85 4.20 0.02 2.50
C GLY A 85 3.06 -0.70 1.80
N LEU A 86 3.26 -1.12 0.54
CA LEU A 86 2.26 -1.90 -0.18
C LEU A 86 2.20 -3.33 0.34
N THR A 87 1.03 -3.94 0.15
CA THR A 87 0.89 -5.40 0.25
C THR A 87 1.72 -6.04 -0.86
N PRO A 88 2.54 -7.06 -0.56
CA PRO A 88 3.36 -7.71 -1.58
C PRO A 88 2.48 -8.37 -2.66
N PRO A 89 2.91 -8.35 -3.94
CA PRO A 89 2.19 -9.03 -4.99
C PRO A 89 2.07 -10.53 -4.69
N ARG A 90 0.92 -11.10 -5.07
CA ARG A 90 0.75 -12.56 -5.10
C ARG A 90 1.54 -13.14 -6.27
N PRO A 91 1.78 -14.47 -6.33
CA PRO A 91 2.30 -15.10 -7.54
C PRO A 91 1.49 -14.66 -8.77
N THR A 92 2.19 -14.21 -9.80
CA THR A 92 1.62 -13.60 -11.01
C THR A 92 2.35 -14.11 -12.25
N LEU A 93 1.75 -13.91 -13.43
CA LEU A 93 2.34 -14.17 -14.74
C LEU A 93 2.95 -12.90 -15.36
N ASP A 94 2.72 -11.75 -14.73
CA ASP A 94 3.29 -10.47 -15.15
C ASP A 94 4.83 -10.56 -15.19
N PRO A 95 5.48 -9.84 -16.12
CA PRO A 95 6.94 -9.87 -16.23
C PRO A 95 7.61 -9.54 -14.90
N CYS A 96 8.57 -10.38 -14.52
CA CYS A 96 9.38 -10.14 -13.33
C CYS A 96 10.87 -10.10 -13.68
N PHE A 97 11.57 -9.11 -13.12
CA PHE A 97 12.98 -8.87 -13.38
C PHE A 97 13.76 -8.82 -12.08
N ASN A 98 14.93 -9.47 -12.05
CA ASN A 98 15.89 -9.29 -10.98
C ASN A 98 16.82 -8.12 -11.32
N VAL A 99 16.84 -7.12 -10.45
CA VAL A 99 17.74 -5.96 -10.55
C VAL A 99 18.55 -5.91 -9.26
N ASN A 100 19.84 -6.25 -9.34
CA ASN A 100 20.76 -6.27 -8.21
C ASN A 100 20.22 -7.03 -6.98
N GLY A 101 19.63 -8.20 -7.18
CA GLY A 101 19.12 -9.01 -6.06
C GLY A 101 17.75 -8.58 -5.53
N VAL A 102 17.11 -7.59 -6.15
CA VAL A 102 15.71 -7.23 -5.90
C VAL A 102 14.85 -7.70 -7.07
N ASP A 103 13.84 -8.50 -6.78
CA ASP A 103 12.86 -8.89 -7.79
C ASP A 103 11.76 -7.83 -7.90
N TRP A 104 11.44 -7.43 -9.13
CA TRP A 104 10.43 -6.43 -9.46
C TRP A 104 9.42 -7.02 -10.44
N VAL A 105 8.14 -7.01 -10.06
CA VAL A 105 7.03 -7.32 -10.95
C VAL A 105 6.61 -6.04 -11.67
N LEU A 106 6.52 -6.07 -12.99
CA LEU A 106 5.92 -5.01 -13.79
C LEU A 106 4.40 -5.22 -13.81
N GLU A 107 3.66 -4.40 -13.06
CA GLU A 107 2.19 -4.43 -13.03
C GLU A 107 1.65 -3.85 -14.34
N GLU A 108 1.42 -4.71 -15.33
CA GLU A 108 1.03 -4.29 -16.68
C GLU A 108 -0.32 -3.58 -16.68
N GLY A 109 -1.27 -4.03 -15.86
CA GLY A 109 -2.59 -3.42 -15.71
C GLY A 109 -2.58 -2.02 -15.07
N LYS A 110 -1.50 -1.65 -14.38
CA LYS A 110 -1.27 -0.31 -13.82
C LYS A 110 -0.28 0.52 -14.64
N SER A 111 0.24 -0.03 -15.72
CA SER A 111 1.19 0.62 -16.60
C SER A 111 0.44 1.19 -17.82
N GLY A 112 0.81 2.40 -18.25
CA GLY A 112 0.09 3.11 -19.30
C GLY A 112 0.55 4.55 -19.43
N GLU A 113 0.13 5.23 -20.50
CA GLU A 113 0.38 6.67 -20.72
C GLU A 113 1.85 7.09 -20.57
N GLY A 114 2.77 6.20 -20.95
CA GLY A 114 4.21 6.44 -20.85
C GLY A 114 4.78 6.26 -19.44
N MET A 115 4.09 5.55 -18.56
CA MET A 115 4.52 5.21 -17.20
C MET A 115 4.52 3.68 -17.00
N LYS A 116 5.50 3.18 -16.24
CA LYS A 116 5.59 1.79 -15.78
C LYS A 116 5.46 1.73 -14.27
N THR A 117 4.64 0.80 -13.80
CA THR A 117 4.47 0.53 -12.38
C THR A 117 5.18 -0.77 -12.04
N LEU A 118 6.21 -0.70 -11.19
CA LEU A 118 6.96 -1.86 -10.73
C LEU A 118 6.79 -2.04 -9.22
N ILE A 119 6.54 -3.26 -8.76
CA ILE A 119 6.39 -3.59 -7.34
C ILE A 119 7.40 -4.65 -6.94
N THR A 120 8.11 -4.45 -5.82
CA THR A 120 9.05 -5.45 -5.31
C THR A 120 8.35 -6.76 -4.95
N TYR A 121 8.89 -7.88 -5.42
CA TYR A 121 8.37 -9.21 -5.13
C TYR A 121 9.05 -9.85 -3.91
N GLY A 122 8.27 -10.60 -3.13
CA GLY A 122 8.76 -11.38 -2.00
C GLY A 122 9.30 -10.58 -0.81
N ARG A 123 9.06 -9.27 -0.77
CA ARG A 123 9.45 -8.36 0.32
C ARG A 123 8.20 -7.83 1.01
N ASN A 124 8.20 -7.74 2.34
CA ASN A 124 7.08 -7.21 3.13
C ASN A 124 7.60 -6.20 4.17
N PRO A 125 7.24 -4.91 4.07
CA PRO A 125 6.34 -4.32 3.08
C PRO A 125 6.92 -4.34 1.66
N ALA A 126 6.05 -4.29 0.65
CA ALA A 126 6.49 -4.08 -0.72
C ALA A 126 6.67 -2.58 -1.03
N VAL A 127 7.50 -2.30 -2.03
CA VAL A 127 7.75 -0.97 -2.56
C VAL A 127 7.23 -0.92 -3.99
N GLU A 128 6.41 0.07 -4.29
CA GLU A 128 5.95 0.43 -5.64
C GLU A 128 6.82 1.57 -6.17
N VAL A 129 7.21 1.46 -7.43
CA VAL A 129 7.90 2.50 -8.19
C VAL A 129 7.11 2.74 -9.46
N VAL A 130 6.65 3.96 -9.66
CA VAL A 130 6.08 4.42 -10.92
C VAL A 130 7.11 5.30 -11.60
N ILE A 131 7.49 4.93 -12.81
CA ILE A 131 8.58 5.56 -13.55
C ILE A 131 8.17 5.84 -14.99
N SER A 132 8.52 7.02 -15.50
CA SER A 132 8.27 7.35 -16.89
C SER A 132 9.12 6.48 -17.84
N ASP A 133 8.47 5.82 -18.79
CA ASP A 133 9.14 5.06 -19.86
C ASP A 133 9.67 5.96 -20.99
N ALA A 134 9.34 7.26 -20.98
CA ALA A 134 9.92 8.25 -21.88
C ALA A 134 11.40 8.52 -21.57
N SER A 135 11.91 8.09 -20.41
CA SER A 135 13.33 8.16 -20.06
C SER A 135 14.07 6.95 -20.66
N PRO A 136 15.04 7.16 -21.58
CA PRO A 136 15.87 6.07 -22.11
C PRO A 136 16.61 5.27 -21.03
N SER A 137 16.78 5.88 -19.86
CA SER A 137 17.50 5.37 -18.70
C SER A 137 16.58 4.86 -17.58
N ALA A 138 15.29 4.62 -17.81
CA ALA A 138 14.37 4.16 -16.76
C ALA A 138 14.89 2.94 -15.96
N GLY A 139 15.63 2.03 -16.62
CA GLY A 139 16.32 0.92 -15.97
C GLY A 139 17.41 1.34 -14.96
N ASP A 140 18.15 2.41 -15.23
CA ASP A 140 19.18 2.93 -14.33
C ASP A 140 18.57 3.49 -13.04
N GLY A 141 17.40 4.13 -13.16
CA GLY A 141 16.65 4.61 -11.99
C GLY A 141 16.20 3.45 -11.11
N LEU A 142 15.75 2.35 -11.72
CA LEU A 142 15.41 1.12 -11.01
C LEU A 142 16.63 0.47 -10.35
N VAL A 143 17.80 0.52 -10.99
CA VAL A 143 19.08 0.06 -10.42
C VAL A 143 19.43 0.82 -9.15
N ASP A 144 19.30 2.15 -9.16
CA ASP A 144 19.58 2.98 -7.99
C ASP A 144 18.58 2.75 -6.85
N LEU A 145 17.30 2.59 -7.18
CA LEU A 145 16.28 2.25 -6.19
C LEU A 145 16.44 0.85 -5.63
N SER A 146 16.90 -0.12 -6.42
CA SER A 146 17.16 -1.49 -5.98
C SER A 146 18.16 -1.54 -4.83
N LYS A 147 19.23 -0.72 -4.88
CA LYS A 147 20.23 -0.59 -3.80
C LYS A 147 19.64 -0.08 -2.48
N VAL A 148 18.50 0.62 -2.53
CA VAL A 148 17.84 1.14 -1.33
C VAL A 148 16.85 0.12 -0.78
N VAL A 149 16.00 -0.43 -1.64
CA VAL A 149 14.95 -1.36 -1.23
C VAL A 149 15.47 -2.75 -0.86
N GLU A 150 16.72 -3.08 -1.23
CA GLU A 150 17.37 -4.32 -0.79
C GLU A 150 17.38 -4.48 0.74
N GLY A 151 17.32 -3.36 1.48
CA GLY A 151 17.25 -3.32 2.94
C GLY A 151 15.99 -3.95 3.54
N ILE A 152 14.93 -4.21 2.75
CA ILE A 152 13.74 -4.95 3.19
C ILE A 152 13.92 -6.43 2.86
N PRO A 153 14.06 -7.37 3.81
CA PRO A 153 14.40 -8.76 3.50
C PRO A 153 13.47 -9.44 2.48
N GLN A 154 14.07 -10.15 1.54
CA GLN A 154 13.35 -10.94 0.53
C GLN A 154 13.14 -12.38 1.00
N LYS A 155 11.90 -12.85 0.96
CA LYS A 155 11.45 -14.16 1.44
C LYS A 155 11.03 -15.11 0.32
N SER A 156 10.72 -14.59 -0.86
CA SER A 156 10.44 -15.37 -2.07
C SER A 156 11.08 -14.69 -3.27
N LYS A 157 11.25 -15.43 -4.36
CA LYS A 157 11.84 -14.92 -5.59
C LYS A 157 10.92 -15.17 -6.78
N CYS A 158 11.12 -14.41 -7.84
CA CYS A 158 10.59 -14.78 -9.14
C CYS A 158 11.22 -16.09 -9.63
N LEU A 159 10.49 -16.84 -10.46
CA LEU A 159 10.85 -18.19 -10.93
C LEU A 159 11.30 -18.16 -12.38
#